data_AF-G5B8V5-F1
#
_entry.id   AF-G5B8V5-F1
#
_cell.length_a   1.000
_cell.length_b   1.000
_cell.length_c   1.000
_cell.angle_alpha   90.00
_cell.angle_beta   90.00
_cell.angle_gamma   90.00
#
_symmetry.space_group_name_H-M   'P 1'
#
loop_
_entity.id
_entity.type
_entity.pdbx_description
1 polymer ?
#
loop_
_entity_poly.entity_id
_entity_poly.type
_entity_poly.pdbx_seq_one_letter_code
_entity_poly.pdbx_strand_id
1 'polypeptide(L)'
;MSPGQLTGMYSSCSMIFLDDSTLSLPNRRNVVECVTLAVYYHIKNRDANRSLAILDDRWHPLTREKCPEEYFEHDPEHNCIYRFVAFIFNGALLPTECAIITLVYLERLVSYAEIDICPANWRRILLGAILLAAKVWQDKAVWNIDFCRVLGDVSLKDINELERHYLILLEYNFNVSGGVYAKYYFDLRSLAFERNIYFLFEPFTRERAQDPEAMSGLGKDKDLHRAAMRRSSSDGNFISIGLSNAVLS
;
A
#
# COMPACT_ATOMS: atom_id res chain seq x y z
N MET A 1 -14.25 3.48 58.60
CA MET A 1 -13.92 2.25 57.88
C MET A 1 -12.93 2.61 56.79
N SER A 2 -11.65 2.29 57.00
CA SER A 2 -10.60 2.26 55.98
C SER A 2 -10.50 0.82 55.44
N PRO A 3 -9.56 0.45 54.55
CA PRO A 3 -9.00 1.10 53.35
C PRO A 3 -8.93 0.10 52.15
N GLY A 4 -8.40 0.50 51.00
CA GLY A 4 -7.96 -0.46 49.97
C GLY A 4 -7.37 0.16 48.72
N GLN A 5 -6.08 0.52 48.76
CA GLN A 5 -5.26 0.75 47.57
C GLN A 5 -5.13 -0.55 46.76
N LEU A 6 -5.22 -0.49 45.43
CA LEU A 6 -4.58 -1.44 44.54
C LEU A 6 -4.02 -0.71 43.32
N THR A 7 -2.71 -0.51 43.38
CA THR A 7 -1.80 -0.32 42.25
C THR A 7 -2.06 -1.36 41.16
N GLY A 8 -2.21 -0.89 39.92
CA GLY A 8 -2.17 -1.72 38.73
C GLY A 8 -1.33 -1.04 37.66
N MET A 9 -0.03 -1.34 37.63
CA MET A 9 0.83 -1.04 36.50
C MET A 9 0.47 -1.96 35.34
N TYR A 10 0.10 -1.42 34.18
CA TYR A 10 0.05 -2.11 32.89
C TYR A 10 0.44 -1.07 31.83
N SER A 11 1.71 -1.00 31.44
CA SER A 11 2.40 -1.82 30.43
C SER A 11 1.99 -1.47 29.00
N SER A 12 2.98 -0.98 28.27
CA SER A 12 3.03 -0.71 26.84
C SER A 12 2.46 -1.85 25.99
N CYS A 13 1.57 -1.50 25.07
CA CYS A 13 1.47 -1.98 23.69
C CYS A 13 0.15 -1.44 23.14
N SER A 14 0.19 -0.27 22.51
CA SER A 14 -0.83 0.11 21.53
C SER A 14 -0.72 -0.86 20.36
N MET A 15 -1.31 -2.05 20.52
CA MET A 15 -1.61 -2.96 19.45
C MET A 15 -2.68 -2.27 18.62
N ILE A 16 -2.24 -1.54 17.58
CA ILE A 16 -3.13 -1.03 16.54
C ILE A 16 -3.76 -2.27 15.92
N PHE A 17 -5.02 -2.52 16.27
CA PHE A 17 -5.85 -3.48 15.55
C PHE A 17 -6.05 -2.91 14.14
N LEU A 18 -5.27 -3.41 13.18
CA LEU A 18 -5.62 -3.34 11.78
C LEU A 18 -6.79 -4.31 11.60
N ASP A 19 -8.00 -3.77 11.71
CA ASP A 19 -9.22 -4.49 11.36
C ASP A 19 -9.17 -4.79 9.86
N ASP A 20 -9.17 -6.10 9.54
CA ASP A 20 -9.11 -6.74 8.21
C ASP A 20 -10.32 -6.41 7.30
N SER A 21 -11.06 -5.36 7.62
CA SER A 21 -12.28 -4.92 6.96
C SER A 21 -12.12 -3.61 6.16
N THR A 22 -10.92 -3.01 6.10
CA THR A 22 -10.70 -1.71 5.40
C THR A 22 -10.28 -1.79 3.93
N LEU A 23 -10.08 -2.99 3.38
CA LEU A 23 -9.64 -3.20 2.00
C LEU A 23 -10.77 -3.72 1.09
N SER A 24 -11.94 -3.07 1.13
CA SER A 24 -12.97 -3.37 0.15
C SER A 24 -12.46 -3.02 -1.26
N LEU A 25 -12.55 -4.03 -2.11
CA LEU A 25 -11.88 -4.16 -3.41
C LEU A 25 -12.22 -3.15 -4.54
N PRO A 26 -13.18 -2.18 -4.44
CA PRO A 26 -13.35 -1.17 -5.50
C PRO A 26 -12.34 -0.01 -5.46
N ASN A 27 -11.64 0.21 -4.33
CA ASN A 27 -10.78 1.39 -4.12
C ASN A 27 -9.42 1.32 -4.87
N ARG A 28 -8.95 0.11 -5.16
CA ARG A 28 -7.60 -0.16 -5.69
C ARG A 28 -7.33 0.50 -7.06
N ARG A 29 -8.27 0.42 -8.01
CA ARG A 29 -8.08 0.99 -9.36
C ARG A 29 -7.98 2.51 -9.35
N ASN A 30 -8.65 3.15 -8.40
CA ASN A 30 -8.86 4.58 -8.46
C ASN A 30 -7.66 5.39 -7.93
N VAL A 31 -6.88 4.82 -6.99
CA VAL A 31 -5.63 5.46 -6.51
C VAL A 31 -4.61 5.54 -7.65
N VAL A 32 -4.46 4.44 -8.39
CA VAL A 32 -3.58 4.39 -9.57
C VAL A 32 -4.03 5.41 -10.61
N GLU A 33 -5.34 5.52 -10.84
CA GLU A 33 -5.92 6.49 -11.78
C GLU A 33 -5.66 7.95 -11.37
N CYS A 34 -5.76 8.27 -10.09
CA CYS A 34 -5.44 9.62 -9.59
C CYS A 34 -3.95 9.94 -9.69
N VAL A 35 -3.09 8.97 -9.36
CA VAL A 35 -1.64 9.12 -9.49
C VAL A 35 -1.26 9.34 -10.96
N THR A 36 -1.82 8.55 -11.88
CA THR A 36 -1.53 8.73 -13.31
C THR A 36 -2.10 10.04 -13.84
N LEU A 37 -3.18 10.56 -13.26
CA LEU A 37 -3.72 11.87 -13.57
C LEU A 37 -2.81 13.01 -13.08
N ALA A 38 -2.24 12.89 -11.88
CA ALA A 38 -1.23 13.82 -11.38
C ALA A 38 -0.01 13.86 -12.31
N VAL A 39 0.49 12.69 -12.73
CA VAL A 39 1.60 12.58 -13.69
C VAL A 39 1.23 13.19 -15.05
N TYR A 40 0.00 12.95 -15.53
CA TYR A 40 -0.50 13.59 -16.74
C TYR A 40 -0.48 15.12 -16.65
N TYR A 41 -0.83 15.70 -15.50
CA TYR A 41 -0.75 17.16 -15.31
C TYR A 41 0.69 17.67 -15.21
N HIS A 42 1.61 16.92 -14.60
CA HIS A 42 3.04 17.25 -14.66
C HIS A 42 3.54 17.34 -16.10
N ILE A 43 3.13 16.39 -16.96
CA ILE A 43 3.45 16.44 -18.39
C ILE A 43 2.81 17.67 -19.03
N LYS A 44 1.51 17.90 -18.84
CA LYS A 44 0.80 18.98 -19.54
C LYS A 44 1.21 20.39 -19.12
N ASN A 45 1.65 20.57 -17.87
CA ASN A 45 2.00 21.87 -17.31
C ASN A 45 3.51 22.13 -17.27
N ARG A 46 4.33 21.27 -17.90
CA ARG A 46 5.77 21.49 -18.00
C ARG A 46 6.10 22.75 -18.80
N ASP A 47 7.19 23.40 -18.43
CA ASP A 47 7.71 24.60 -19.10
C ASP A 47 8.73 24.27 -20.20
N ALA A 48 9.42 23.13 -20.07
CA ALA A 48 10.43 22.67 -21.03
C ALA A 48 10.44 21.14 -21.18
N ASN A 49 11.44 20.62 -21.90
CA ASN A 49 11.68 19.18 -22.10
C ASN A 49 13.09 18.78 -21.64
N ARG A 50 13.52 19.24 -20.45
CA ARG A 50 14.81 18.86 -19.86
C ARG A 50 14.78 17.36 -19.53
N SER A 51 15.78 16.61 -19.96
CA SER A 51 15.83 15.16 -19.77
C SER A 51 17.27 14.65 -19.66
N LEU A 52 17.42 13.44 -19.12
CA LEU A 52 18.69 12.72 -19.03
C LEU A 52 18.67 11.52 -19.96
N ALA A 53 19.81 11.17 -20.56
CA ALA A 53 19.92 10.08 -21.53
C ALA A 53 19.41 8.73 -20.97
N ILE A 54 19.72 8.41 -19.71
CA ILE A 54 19.28 7.16 -19.06
C ILE A 54 17.75 7.05 -18.90
N LEU A 55 17.07 8.19 -18.86
CA LEU A 55 15.61 8.28 -18.74
C LEU A 55 14.93 8.37 -20.11
N ASP A 56 15.69 8.51 -21.19
CA ASP A 56 15.12 8.69 -22.53
C ASP A 56 14.94 7.34 -23.22
N ASP A 57 13.69 7.06 -23.57
CA ASP A 57 13.26 5.79 -24.13
C ASP A 57 13.77 5.55 -25.56
N ARG A 58 14.22 6.58 -26.27
CA ARG A 58 14.85 6.41 -27.60
C ARG A 58 16.18 5.66 -27.51
N TRP A 59 16.96 5.98 -26.47
CA TRP A 59 18.26 5.37 -26.22
C TRP A 59 18.11 4.05 -25.49
N HIS A 60 17.06 3.95 -24.67
CA HIS A 60 16.79 2.78 -23.88
C HIS A 60 15.31 2.38 -24.05
N PRO A 61 14.94 1.61 -25.09
CA PRO A 61 13.54 1.29 -25.33
C PRO A 61 13.01 0.28 -24.30
N LEU A 62 11.77 0.47 -23.86
CA LEU A 62 11.04 -0.48 -23.01
C LEU A 62 10.23 -1.53 -23.79
N THR A 63 10.21 -1.43 -25.11
CA THR A 63 9.56 -2.38 -26.03
C THR A 63 10.55 -2.87 -27.07
N ARG A 64 10.35 -4.09 -27.59
CA ARG A 64 11.20 -4.64 -28.64
C ARG A 64 11.15 -3.83 -29.93
N GLU A 65 9.97 -3.38 -30.31
CA GLU A 65 9.80 -2.51 -31.46
C GLU A 65 10.18 -1.09 -31.09
N LYS A 66 11.04 -0.47 -31.91
CA LYS A 66 11.38 0.94 -31.76
C LYS A 66 10.13 1.76 -32.07
N CYS A 67 9.75 2.62 -31.13
CA CYS A 67 8.71 3.61 -31.39
C CYS A 67 9.16 4.54 -32.53
N PRO A 68 8.27 4.89 -33.48
CA PRO A 68 8.55 5.91 -34.49
C PRO A 68 8.92 7.25 -33.82
N GLU A 69 9.68 8.12 -34.51
CA GLU A 69 10.08 9.41 -33.92
C GLU A 69 8.86 10.29 -33.57
N GLU A 70 7.81 10.21 -34.39
CA GLU A 70 6.51 10.88 -34.19
C GLU A 70 5.86 10.58 -32.83
N TYR A 71 6.14 9.41 -32.25
CA TYR A 71 5.65 9.03 -30.92
C TYR A 71 6.21 9.97 -29.83
N PHE A 72 7.44 10.46 -30.01
CA PHE A 72 8.13 11.32 -29.05
C PHE A 72 7.83 12.81 -29.24
N GLU A 73 7.06 13.17 -30.27
CA GLU A 73 6.63 14.54 -30.51
C GLU A 73 5.36 14.91 -29.75
N HIS A 74 4.58 13.90 -29.33
CA HIS A 74 3.25 14.09 -28.76
C HIS A 74 3.18 13.61 -27.32
N ASP A 75 2.58 14.43 -26.46
CA ASP A 75 2.32 14.04 -25.07
C ASP A 75 1.42 12.79 -25.01
N PRO A 76 1.71 11.84 -24.11
CA PRO A 76 0.83 10.70 -23.91
C PRO A 76 -0.52 11.16 -23.36
N GLU A 77 -1.59 10.50 -23.83
CA GLU A 77 -2.90 10.61 -23.18
C GLU A 77 -2.86 10.00 -21.78
N HIS A 78 -3.69 10.51 -20.87
CA HIS A 78 -3.82 9.97 -19.51
C HIS A 78 -4.07 8.45 -19.49
N ASN A 79 -4.92 7.95 -20.41
CA ASN A 79 -5.20 6.52 -20.51
C ASN A 79 -3.96 5.70 -20.88
N CYS A 80 -3.04 6.22 -21.70
CA CYS A 80 -1.78 5.56 -22.01
C CYS A 80 -0.90 5.43 -20.76
N ILE A 81 -0.81 6.49 -19.96
CA ILE A 81 -0.07 6.50 -18.69
C ILE A 81 -0.68 5.51 -17.71
N TYR A 82 -2.01 5.55 -17.54
CA TYR A 82 -2.76 4.63 -16.70
C TYR A 82 -2.53 3.17 -17.09
N ARG A 83 -2.67 2.83 -18.38
CA ARG A 83 -2.45 1.47 -18.86
C ARG A 83 -1.04 0.98 -18.61
N PHE A 84 -0.03 1.83 -18.77
CA PHE A 84 1.36 1.48 -18.48
C PHE A 84 1.58 1.17 -16.99
N VAL A 85 1.12 2.04 -16.10
CA VAL A 85 1.24 1.83 -14.64
C VAL A 85 0.44 0.61 -14.21
N ALA A 86 -0.82 0.48 -14.66
CA ALA A 86 -1.67 -0.66 -14.33
C ALA A 86 -1.09 -1.99 -14.84
N PHE A 87 -0.47 -2.00 -16.01
CA PHE A 87 0.21 -3.18 -16.54
C PHE A 87 1.32 -3.66 -15.60
N ILE A 88 2.18 -2.76 -15.13
CA ILE A 88 3.27 -3.08 -14.21
C ILE A 88 2.72 -3.51 -12.84
N PHE A 89 1.77 -2.76 -12.28
CA PHE A 89 1.20 -3.05 -10.96
C PHE A 89 0.51 -4.42 -10.94
N ASN A 90 -0.26 -4.75 -11.98
CA ASN A 90 -0.92 -6.05 -12.07
C ASN A 90 0.10 -7.19 -12.30
N GLY A 91 1.07 -6.99 -13.19
CA GLY A 91 2.08 -8.00 -13.52
C GLY A 91 3.02 -8.31 -12.36
N ALA A 92 3.41 -7.30 -11.58
CA ALA A 92 4.28 -7.44 -10.41
C ALA A 92 3.51 -7.57 -9.08
N LEU A 93 2.18 -7.68 -9.13
CA LEU A 93 1.30 -7.80 -7.96
C LEU A 93 1.55 -6.72 -6.89
N LEU A 94 1.73 -5.47 -7.33
CA LEU A 94 2.03 -4.35 -6.45
C LEU A 94 0.75 -3.85 -5.74
N PRO A 95 0.81 -3.60 -4.42
CA PRO A 95 -0.29 -2.96 -3.70
C PRO A 95 -0.48 -1.51 -4.19
N THR A 96 -1.70 -1.01 -4.17
CA THR A 96 -2.05 0.28 -4.77
C THR A 96 -1.56 1.48 -3.97
N GLU A 97 -1.31 1.27 -2.68
CA GLU A 97 -0.62 2.17 -1.76
C GLU A 97 0.78 2.53 -2.27
N CYS A 98 1.44 1.59 -2.97
CA CYS A 98 2.73 1.80 -3.62
C CYS A 98 2.68 2.89 -4.72
N ALA A 99 1.51 3.16 -5.31
CA ALA A 99 1.36 4.21 -6.31
C ALA A 99 1.56 5.61 -5.72
N ILE A 100 1.19 5.82 -4.45
CA ILE A 100 1.41 7.11 -3.77
C ILE A 100 2.92 7.32 -3.56
N ILE A 101 3.64 6.29 -3.10
CA ILE A 101 5.10 6.34 -2.95
C ILE A 101 5.78 6.57 -4.30
N THR A 102 5.27 5.95 -5.36
CA THR A 102 5.74 6.16 -6.74
C THR A 102 5.64 7.64 -7.13
N LEU A 103 4.51 8.30 -6.85
CA LEU A 103 4.34 9.72 -7.13
C LEU A 103 5.32 10.60 -6.33
N VAL A 104 5.53 10.29 -5.04
CA VAL A 104 6.53 11.00 -4.21
C VAL A 104 7.93 10.90 -4.81
N TYR A 105 8.36 9.70 -5.22
CA TYR A 105 9.70 9.51 -5.80
C TYR A 105 9.85 10.15 -7.18
N LEU A 106 8.79 10.13 -8.00
CA LEU A 106 8.78 10.80 -9.28
C LEU A 106 8.92 12.32 -9.13
N GLU A 107 8.17 12.95 -8.21
CA GLU A 107 8.25 14.39 -7.99
C GLU A 107 9.59 14.81 -7.36
N ARG A 108 10.14 13.99 -6.47
CA ARG A 108 11.51 14.18 -5.96
C ARG A 108 12.54 14.12 -7.08
N LEU A 109 12.45 13.14 -7.98
CA LEU A 109 13.35 13.00 -9.12
C LEU A 109 13.31 14.26 -9.99
N VAL A 110 12.11 14.67 -10.40
CA VAL A 110 11.87 15.87 -11.21
C VAL A 110 12.49 17.11 -10.54
N SER A 111 12.29 17.25 -9.23
CA SER A 111 12.81 18.39 -8.46
C SER A 111 14.33 18.36 -8.28
N TYR A 112 14.91 17.22 -7.91
CA TYR A 112 16.34 17.11 -7.58
C TYR A 112 17.22 17.11 -8.83
N ALA A 113 16.76 16.47 -9.92
CA ALA A 113 17.48 16.40 -11.16
C ALA A 113 17.19 17.59 -12.11
N GLU A 114 16.27 18.49 -11.72
CA GLU A 114 15.82 19.64 -12.52
C GLU A 114 15.42 19.25 -13.96
N ILE A 115 14.67 18.14 -14.07
CA ILE A 115 14.18 17.59 -15.34
C ILE A 115 12.67 17.75 -15.47
N ASP A 116 12.15 17.64 -16.70
CA ASP A 116 10.72 17.66 -16.99
C ASP A 116 10.24 16.27 -17.43
N ILE A 117 8.98 15.95 -17.14
CA ILE A 117 8.34 14.73 -17.66
C ILE A 117 7.84 15.02 -19.06
N CYS A 118 8.44 14.39 -20.06
CA CYS A 118 8.20 14.64 -21.48
C CYS A 118 7.86 13.33 -22.24
N PRO A 119 7.40 13.43 -23.50
CA PRO A 119 7.02 12.26 -24.31
C PRO A 119 8.10 11.17 -24.40
N ALA A 120 9.38 11.56 -24.39
CA ALA A 120 10.51 10.66 -24.53
C ALA A 120 10.94 9.97 -23.23
N ASN A 121 10.57 10.48 -22.05
CA ASN A 121 11.12 9.98 -20.78
C ASN A 121 10.08 9.47 -19.77
N TRP A 122 8.79 9.79 -19.97
CA TRP A 122 7.75 9.52 -18.96
C TRP A 122 7.67 8.05 -18.54
N ARG A 123 7.85 7.11 -19.48
CA ARG A 123 7.81 5.67 -19.18
C ARG A 123 8.96 5.23 -18.29
N ARG A 124 10.18 5.72 -18.55
CA ARG A 124 11.36 5.39 -17.73
C ARG A 124 11.34 6.05 -16.37
N ILE A 125 10.90 7.31 -16.30
CA ILE A 125 10.74 8.02 -15.03
C ILE A 125 9.75 7.27 -14.13
N LEU A 126 8.59 6.86 -14.67
CA LEU A 126 7.61 6.06 -13.94
C LEU A 126 8.17 4.70 -13.54
N LEU A 127 8.79 3.98 -14.48
CA LEU A 127 9.35 2.65 -14.18
C LEU A 127 10.38 2.73 -13.05
N GLY A 128 11.31 3.69 -13.11
CA GLY A 128 12.30 3.89 -12.06
C GLY A 128 11.67 4.19 -10.69
N ALA A 129 10.67 5.07 -10.64
CA ALA A 129 9.94 5.35 -9.41
C ALA A 129 9.24 4.09 -8.86
N ILE A 130 8.60 3.29 -9.73
CA ILE A 130 7.89 2.06 -9.35
C ILE A 130 8.85 1.01 -8.81
N LEU A 131 10.02 0.82 -9.45
CA LEU A 131 11.05 -0.12 -8.99
C LEU A 131 11.46 0.18 -7.55
N LEU A 132 11.72 1.44 -7.24
CA LEU A 132 12.11 1.86 -5.90
C LEU A 132 10.95 1.78 -4.90
N ALA A 133 9.76 2.24 -5.28
CA ALA A 133 8.58 2.18 -4.44
C ALA A 133 8.25 0.74 -4.06
N ALA A 134 8.31 -0.20 -5.01
CA ALA A 134 8.06 -1.61 -4.75
C ALA A 134 9.06 -2.21 -3.75
N LYS A 135 10.34 -1.84 -3.84
CA LYS A 135 11.39 -2.34 -2.93
C LYS A 135 11.33 -1.75 -1.53
N VAL A 136 10.86 -0.51 -1.41
CA VAL A 136 10.77 0.18 -0.11
C VAL A 136 9.47 -0.16 0.62
N TRP A 137 8.37 -0.32 -0.13
CA TRP A 137 7.04 -0.49 0.46
C TRP A 137 6.68 -1.95 0.77
N GLN A 138 7.22 -2.92 0.02
CA GLN A 138 6.89 -4.32 0.26
C GLN A 138 7.79 -4.94 1.34
N ASP A 139 7.18 -5.72 2.23
CA ASP A 139 7.91 -6.55 3.20
C ASP A 139 8.61 -7.76 2.56
N LYS A 140 8.34 -8.02 1.28
CA LYS A 140 8.94 -9.11 0.52
C LYS A 140 10.08 -8.60 -0.36
N ALA A 141 11.10 -9.43 -0.55
CA ALA A 141 12.18 -9.12 -1.47
C ALA A 141 11.66 -9.03 -2.92
N VAL A 142 11.78 -7.85 -3.51
CA VAL A 142 11.40 -7.56 -4.90
C VAL A 142 12.66 -7.51 -5.78
N TRP A 143 12.67 -8.29 -6.87
CA TRP A 143 13.84 -8.43 -7.74
C TRP A 143 13.59 -7.80 -9.11
N ASN A 144 14.62 -7.17 -9.70
CA ASN A 144 14.51 -6.53 -11.02
C ASN A 144 14.20 -7.52 -12.15
N ILE A 145 14.59 -8.79 -11.99
CA ILE A 145 14.31 -9.83 -12.98
C ILE A 145 12.79 -10.08 -13.12
N ASP A 146 12.01 -9.84 -12.07
CA ASP A 146 10.55 -9.98 -12.13
C ASP A 146 9.93 -8.87 -12.99
N PHE A 147 10.45 -7.64 -12.91
CA PHE A 147 10.04 -6.56 -13.81
C PHE A 147 10.43 -6.83 -15.27
N CYS A 148 11.58 -7.45 -15.50
CA CYS A 148 11.97 -7.89 -16.85
C CYS A 148 10.97 -8.89 -17.41
N ARG A 149 10.48 -9.83 -16.59
CA ARG A 149 9.44 -10.80 -16.99
C ARG A 149 8.11 -10.12 -17.30
N VAL A 150 7.73 -9.10 -16.52
CA VAL A 150 6.52 -8.32 -16.76
C VAL A 150 6.63 -7.53 -18.06
N LEU A 151 7.73 -6.82 -18.28
CA LEU A 151 7.95 -5.98 -19.47
C LEU A 151 8.30 -6.81 -20.73
N GLY A 152 8.77 -8.04 -20.55
CA GLY A 152 9.11 -9.00 -21.61
C GLY A 152 10.44 -8.70 -22.29
N ASP A 153 10.53 -7.56 -22.94
CA ASP A 153 11.59 -7.25 -23.92
C ASP A 153 12.72 -6.35 -23.38
N VAL A 154 12.79 -6.17 -22.05
CA VAL A 154 13.79 -5.31 -21.41
C VAL A 154 14.89 -6.13 -20.75
N SER A 155 16.15 -5.74 -20.99
CA SER A 155 17.29 -6.45 -20.41
C SER A 155 17.44 -6.16 -18.92
N LEU A 156 17.81 -7.17 -18.13
CA LEU A 156 18.09 -7.01 -16.71
C LEU A 156 19.18 -5.96 -16.43
N LYS A 157 20.18 -5.88 -17.31
CA LYS A 157 21.26 -4.89 -17.20
C LYS A 157 20.70 -3.47 -17.26
N ASP A 158 19.79 -3.21 -18.20
CA ASP A 158 19.19 -1.89 -18.38
C ASP A 158 18.30 -1.50 -17.19
N ILE A 159 17.48 -2.44 -16.68
CA ILE A 159 16.69 -2.19 -15.45
C ILE A 159 17.58 -1.91 -14.24
N ASN A 160 18.67 -2.67 -14.08
CA ASN A 160 19.62 -2.44 -12.98
C ASN A 160 20.31 -1.07 -13.10
N GLU A 161 20.69 -0.66 -14.31
CA GLU A 161 21.27 0.67 -14.53
C GLU A 161 20.26 1.79 -14.30
N LEU A 162 19.01 1.63 -14.75
CA LEU A 162 17.94 2.59 -14.48
C LEU A 162 17.75 2.76 -12.97
N GLU A 163 17.61 1.66 -12.23
CA GLU A 163 17.48 1.70 -10.78
C GLU A 163 18.69 2.40 -10.15
N ARG A 164 19.91 2.00 -10.51
CA ARG A 164 21.15 2.58 -9.95
C ARG A 164 21.20 4.09 -10.14
N HIS A 165 20.84 4.60 -11.32
CA HIS A 165 20.81 6.04 -11.56
C HIS A 165 19.68 6.71 -10.78
N TYR A 166 18.51 6.09 -10.68
CA TYR A 166 17.41 6.63 -9.89
C TYR A 166 17.76 6.78 -8.40
N LEU A 167 18.48 5.80 -7.84
CA LEU A 167 18.98 5.88 -6.46
C LEU A 167 19.90 7.09 -6.26
N ILE A 168 20.80 7.33 -7.22
CA ILE A 168 21.75 8.45 -7.20
C ILE A 168 21.01 9.79 -7.36
N LEU A 169 20.07 9.89 -8.31
CA LEU A 169 19.32 11.10 -8.58
C LEU A 169 18.38 11.48 -7.41
N LEU A 170 17.95 10.50 -6.61
CA LEU A 170 17.23 10.74 -5.36
C LEU A 170 18.15 11.00 -4.17
N GLU A 171 19.47 11.06 -4.38
CA GLU A 171 20.47 11.20 -3.31
C GLU A 171 20.27 10.18 -2.17
N TYR A 172 19.81 8.97 -2.53
CA TYR A 172 19.45 7.91 -1.59
C TYR A 172 18.34 8.28 -0.57
N ASN A 173 17.56 9.34 -0.84
CA ASN A 173 16.47 9.79 0.03
C ASN A 173 15.15 9.07 -0.29
N PHE A 174 15.00 7.87 0.28
CA PHE A 174 13.79 7.05 0.18
C PHE A 174 12.85 7.19 1.38
N ASN A 175 13.18 8.06 2.34
CA ASN A 175 12.33 8.21 3.51
C ASN A 175 11.03 8.92 3.14
N VAL A 176 9.91 8.24 3.30
CA VAL A 176 8.57 8.81 3.18
C VAL A 176 7.90 8.69 4.54
N SER A 177 7.84 9.80 5.27
CA SER A 177 7.15 9.83 6.56
C SER A 177 5.64 9.66 6.37
N GLY A 178 4.95 9.18 7.41
CA GLY A 178 3.49 9.07 7.39
C GLY A 178 2.78 10.40 7.09
N GLY A 179 3.36 11.53 7.52
CA GLY A 179 2.84 12.86 7.21
C GLY A 179 2.97 13.24 5.72
N VAL A 180 4.09 12.88 5.08
CA VAL A 180 4.27 13.07 3.63
C VAL A 180 3.28 12.19 2.89
N TYR A 181 3.19 10.90 3.24
CA TYR A 181 2.22 9.99 2.61
C TYR A 181 0.78 10.49 2.73
N ALA A 182 0.38 10.91 3.94
CA ALA A 182 -0.97 11.42 4.20
C ALA A 182 -1.28 12.67 3.38
N LYS A 183 -0.31 13.60 3.23
CA LYS A 183 -0.48 14.78 2.38
C LYS A 183 -0.80 14.38 0.93
N TYR A 184 0.03 13.54 0.32
CA TYR A 184 -0.21 13.07 -1.05
C TYR A 184 -1.55 12.34 -1.19
N TYR A 185 -1.89 11.51 -0.22
CA TYR A 185 -3.18 10.82 -0.19
C TYR A 185 -4.37 11.80 -0.19
N PHE A 186 -4.35 12.84 0.65
CA PHE A 186 -5.42 13.83 0.70
C PHE A 186 -5.47 14.75 -0.53
N ASP A 187 -4.30 15.09 -1.10
CA ASP A 187 -4.21 15.86 -2.34
C ASP A 187 -4.84 15.07 -3.51
N LEU A 188 -4.52 13.78 -3.63
CA LEU A 188 -5.11 12.88 -4.63
C LEU A 188 -6.62 12.69 -4.43
N ARG A 189 -7.07 12.60 -3.17
CA ARG A 189 -8.51 12.56 -2.85
C ARG A 189 -9.24 13.84 -3.27
N SER A 190 -8.59 14.99 -3.15
CA SER A 190 -9.16 16.27 -3.58
C SER A 190 -9.24 16.34 -5.10
N LEU A 191 -8.17 15.94 -5.80
CA LEU A 191 -8.12 15.85 -7.26
C LEU A 191 -9.23 14.94 -7.82
N ALA A 192 -9.45 13.81 -7.15
CA ALA A 192 -10.50 12.85 -7.48
C ALA A 192 -11.91 13.43 -7.37
N PHE A 193 -12.16 14.17 -6.29
CA PHE A 193 -13.44 14.80 -6.04
C PHE A 193 -13.76 15.82 -7.15
N GLU A 194 -12.80 16.67 -7.50
CA GLU A 194 -12.95 17.65 -8.58
C GLU A 194 -13.24 17.01 -9.95
N ARG A 195 -12.74 15.80 -10.17
CA ARG A 195 -12.86 15.07 -11.44
C ARG A 195 -14.01 14.06 -11.46
N ASN A 196 -14.87 14.05 -10.45
CA ASN A 196 -16.02 13.14 -10.37
C ASN A 196 -15.59 11.66 -10.39
N ILE A 197 -14.41 11.36 -9.83
CA ILE A 197 -13.94 9.99 -9.60
C ILE A 197 -14.49 9.54 -8.23
N TYR A 198 -15.81 9.61 -8.04
CA TYR A 198 -16.44 9.55 -6.70
C TYR A 198 -16.48 8.16 -6.04
N PHE A 199 -15.91 7.13 -6.66
CA PHE A 199 -15.81 5.81 -6.03
C PHE A 199 -14.63 5.68 -5.05
N LEU A 200 -13.89 6.76 -4.85
CA LEU A 200 -12.56 6.72 -4.26
C LEU A 200 -12.52 6.44 -2.77
N PHE A 201 -13.45 6.96 -1.98
CA PHE A 201 -13.39 6.74 -0.55
C PHE A 201 -14.78 6.92 0.03
N GLU A 202 -15.39 5.85 0.54
CA GLU A 202 -16.51 6.02 1.46
C GLU A 202 -16.06 7.01 2.55
N PRO A 203 -16.85 8.04 2.86
CA PRO A 203 -16.54 8.92 3.96
C PRO A 203 -16.44 8.08 5.23
N PHE A 204 -15.41 8.33 6.05
CA PHE A 204 -15.45 7.93 7.45
C PHE A 204 -16.62 8.67 8.10
N THR A 205 -17.83 8.11 8.05
CA THR A 205 -18.94 8.63 8.84
C THR A 205 -18.65 8.29 10.29
N ARG A 206 -18.79 9.28 11.17
CA ARG A 206 -18.69 9.12 12.64
C ARG A 206 -19.62 8.02 13.18
N GLU A 207 -20.63 7.66 12.41
CA GLU A 207 -21.65 6.65 12.73
C GLU A 207 -21.09 5.23 12.83
N ARG A 208 -19.98 4.89 12.16
CA ARG A 208 -19.35 3.55 12.30
C ARG A 208 -18.32 3.45 13.44
N ALA A 209 -17.95 4.56 14.07
CA ALA A 209 -17.10 4.55 15.27
C ALA A 209 -17.89 4.30 16.57
N GLN A 210 -19.22 4.16 16.49
CA GLN A 210 -20.10 4.00 17.65
C GLN A 210 -20.61 2.58 17.90
N ASP A 211 -20.19 1.57 17.13
CA ASP A 211 -20.51 0.18 17.46
C ASP A 211 -19.28 -0.68 17.86
N PRO A 212 -18.61 -0.38 18.98
CA PRO A 212 -17.85 -1.39 19.71
C PRO A 212 -18.75 -2.41 20.43
N GLU A 213 -20.04 -2.10 20.65
CA GLU A 213 -20.91 -2.90 21.51
C GLU A 213 -21.73 -3.97 20.75
N ALA A 214 -21.99 -3.79 19.44
CA ALA A 214 -22.76 -4.74 18.64
C ALA A 214 -22.04 -6.06 18.32
N MET A 215 -20.71 -6.14 18.49
CA MET A 215 -19.94 -7.39 18.28
C MET A 215 -19.53 -8.13 19.57
N SER A 216 -19.86 -7.59 20.75
CA SER A 216 -19.70 -8.32 22.02
C SER A 216 -20.86 -9.29 22.33
N GLY A 217 -21.86 -9.37 21.45
CA GLY A 217 -23.08 -10.18 21.61
C GLY A 217 -22.96 -11.66 21.24
N LEU A 218 -21.75 -12.20 21.01
CA LEU A 218 -21.55 -13.61 20.68
C LEU A 218 -20.59 -14.29 21.66
N GLY A 219 -20.94 -14.28 22.94
CA GLY A 219 -20.12 -14.94 23.94
C GLY A 219 -20.64 -14.81 25.35
N LYS A 220 -21.90 -15.21 25.59
CA LYS A 220 -22.46 -15.66 26.89
C LYS A 220 -23.97 -15.88 26.74
N ASP A 221 -24.36 -17.11 26.37
CA ASP A 221 -25.58 -17.70 26.93
C ASP A 221 -25.70 -19.19 26.56
N LYS A 222 -25.11 -20.04 27.39
CA LYS A 222 -25.59 -21.39 27.66
C LYS A 222 -25.22 -21.68 29.11
N ASP A 223 -26.09 -21.29 30.04
CA ASP A 223 -26.28 -21.96 31.33
C ASP A 223 -27.42 -21.32 32.13
N LEU A 224 -28.66 -21.39 31.62
CA LEU A 224 -29.85 -21.19 32.44
C LEU A 224 -31.01 -22.05 31.93
N HIS A 225 -31.06 -23.30 32.38
CA HIS A 225 -32.35 -23.96 32.56
C HIS A 225 -32.44 -24.64 33.93
N ARG A 226 -33.33 -24.03 34.74
CA ARG A 226 -34.33 -24.70 35.58
C ARG A 226 -33.92 -25.04 37.02
N ALA A 227 -34.04 -24.03 37.89
CA ALA A 227 -34.46 -24.26 39.26
C ALA A 227 -35.98 -24.47 39.30
N ALA A 228 -36.43 -25.67 39.64
CA ALA A 228 -37.80 -25.93 40.11
C ALA A 228 -37.78 -27.05 41.14
N MET A 229 -37.81 -26.64 42.41
CA MET A 229 -38.49 -27.25 43.56
C MET A 229 -38.60 -28.79 43.70
N ARG A 230 -38.13 -29.24 44.88
CA ARG A 230 -38.70 -30.23 45.83
C ARG A 230 -38.15 -31.68 45.87
N ARG A 231 -37.67 -31.99 47.08
CA ARG A 231 -37.85 -33.21 47.92
C ARG A 231 -36.94 -34.45 47.72
N SER A 232 -36.12 -34.65 48.77
CA SER A 232 -35.87 -35.88 49.58
C SER A 232 -35.24 -37.16 48.99
N SER A 233 -34.19 -37.63 49.72
CA SER A 233 -33.73 -39.03 49.98
C SER A 233 -33.28 -39.88 48.77
N SER A 234 -32.27 -40.76 48.80
CA SER A 234 -31.47 -41.41 49.85
C SER A 234 -30.15 -41.95 49.25
N ASP A 235 -29.18 -42.24 50.13
CA ASP A 235 -28.21 -43.35 50.14
C ASP A 235 -27.18 -43.60 49.01
N GLY A 236 -25.97 -43.98 49.49
CA GLY A 236 -25.07 -44.93 48.81
C GLY A 236 -23.79 -44.31 48.24
N ASN A 237 -22.78 -43.93 49.04
CA ASN A 237 -21.68 -44.79 49.54
C ASN A 237 -20.63 -45.18 48.47
N PHE A 238 -19.36 -44.79 48.71
CA PHE A 238 -18.09 -45.54 48.58
C PHE A 238 -16.86 -44.72 48.07
N ILE A 239 -15.93 -44.46 49.02
CA ILE A 239 -14.45 -44.70 49.01
C ILE A 239 -13.63 -44.09 47.84
N SER A 240 -12.93 -42.95 47.97
CA SER A 240 -11.60 -42.69 48.58
C SER A 240 -10.43 -43.57 48.08
N ILE A 241 -9.49 -42.97 47.33
CA ILE A 241 -8.02 -43.20 47.23
C ILE A 241 -7.56 -42.03 46.33
N GLY A 242 -6.57 -41.19 46.61
CA GLY A 242 -5.41 -41.32 47.48
C GLY A 242 -4.13 -41.12 46.65
N LEU A 243 -3.76 -39.84 46.46
CA LEU A 243 -2.39 -39.28 46.50
C LEU A 243 -1.19 -40.03 45.85
N SER A 244 -0.43 -39.24 45.07
CA SER A 244 1.03 -39.02 45.16
C SER A 244 2.00 -39.63 44.14
N ASN A 245 2.87 -38.71 43.66
CA ASN A 245 4.32 -38.78 43.41
C ASN A 245 4.82 -39.70 42.27
N ALA A 246 5.46 -39.20 41.21
CA ALA A 246 6.76 -38.53 41.06
C ALA A 246 7.97 -39.49 40.84
N VAL A 247 8.76 -39.12 39.83
CA VAL A 247 10.18 -39.43 39.54
C VAL A 247 10.55 -40.84 39.04
N LEU A 248 11.12 -40.95 37.83
CA LEU A 248 12.56 -41.22 37.59
C LEU A 248 12.85 -41.55 36.11
N SER A 249 13.93 -40.90 35.63
CA SER A 249 14.87 -41.27 34.57
C SER A 249 14.39 -41.43 33.12
#